data_AF-A0A7S0ZHI6-F1
#
_entry.id   AF-A0A7S0ZHI6-F1
#
_cell.length_a   1.000
_cell.length_b   1.000
_cell.length_c   1.000
_cell.angle_alpha   90.00
_cell.angle_beta   90.00
_cell.angle_gamma   90.00
#
_symmetry.space_group_name_H-M   'P 1'
#
loop_
_entity.id
_entity.type
_entity.pdbx_description
1 polymer ?
#
loop_
_entity_poly.entity_id
_entity_poly.type
_entity_poly.pdbx_seq_one_letter_code
_entity_poly.pdbx_strand_id
1 'polypeptide(L)'
;MIMSSFMLNGFQARYRELILNSLSNLSLKTSASEESFLLACRLYDELNVFGNEIKSGCGIRDLQIAEACLILSAKFLDGDLSPFPESESYIHCECEGSIWSTTSEQLFLDEYLILNALHWNLNQFCMPDIIGELANKTGLSADGYLARFAKNLERRAITDARLFPLADQSNRWILAPAAFNTSLHEYGFLTPVRQQQCEQVWSRYGLDPLLIRELQIILTQMLYQKDTEHFLTVFS
;
A
#
# COMPACT_ATOMS: atom_id res chain seq x y z
N MET A 1 -27.73 -18.79 2.65
CA MET A 1 -26.49 -18.60 3.44
C MET A 1 -25.24 -18.29 2.62
N ILE A 2 -25.22 -18.45 1.29
CA ILE A 2 -24.01 -18.16 0.46
C ILE A 2 -23.95 -16.69 -0.02
N MET A 3 -25.09 -15.99 -0.16
CA MET A 3 -25.12 -14.57 -0.56
C MET A 3 -24.59 -13.61 0.52
N SER A 4 -24.62 -13.97 1.80
CA SER A 4 -24.20 -13.09 2.90
C SER A 4 -22.68 -12.95 3.00
N SER A 5 -21.89 -14.01 2.75
CA SER A 5 -20.43 -13.90 2.83
C SER A 5 -19.80 -13.17 1.63
N PHE A 6 -20.39 -13.30 0.43
CA PHE A 6 -19.90 -12.60 -0.76
C PHE A 6 -20.10 -11.08 -0.68
N MET A 7 -21.25 -10.64 -0.15
CA MET A 7 -21.55 -9.23 0.10
C MET A 7 -20.66 -8.63 1.19
N LEU A 8 -20.40 -9.40 2.26
CA LEU A 8 -19.48 -8.99 3.34
C LEU A 8 -18.04 -8.85 2.84
N ASN A 9 -17.54 -9.80 2.05
CA ASN A 9 -16.19 -9.73 1.49
C ASN A 9 -16.02 -8.57 0.50
N GLY A 10 -17.04 -8.31 -0.34
CA GLY A 10 -17.03 -7.18 -1.27
C GLY A 10 -17.09 -5.82 -0.58
N PHE A 11 -17.89 -5.70 0.49
CA PHE A 11 -17.96 -4.47 1.29
C PHE A 11 -16.64 -4.21 2.03
N GLN A 12 -16.08 -5.23 2.69
CA GLN A 12 -14.81 -5.11 3.40
C GLN A 12 -13.65 -4.75 2.46
N ALA A 13 -13.60 -5.33 1.26
CA ALA A 13 -12.56 -5.02 0.28
C ALA A 13 -12.63 -3.55 -0.19
N ARG A 14 -13.83 -3.04 -0.49
CA ARG A 14 -14.03 -1.64 -0.90
C ARG A 14 -13.78 -0.65 0.24
N TYR A 15 -14.19 -1.01 1.45
CA TYR A 15 -13.93 -0.19 2.63
C TYR A 15 -12.43 -0.09 2.92
N ARG A 16 -11.70 -1.21 2.84
CA ARG A 16 -10.24 -1.22 2.93
C ARG A 16 -9.60 -0.36 1.85
N GLU A 17 -10.02 -0.48 0.60
CA GLU A 17 -9.53 0.35 -0.51
C GLU A 17 -9.68 1.86 -0.21
N LEU A 18 -10.82 2.27 0.34
CA LEU A 18 -11.06 3.66 0.76
C LEU A 18 -10.03 4.10 1.82
N ILE A 19 -9.81 3.29 2.86
CA ILE A 19 -8.83 3.58 3.91
C ILE A 19 -7.41 3.69 3.34
N LEU A 20 -6.99 2.74 2.50
CA LEU A 20 -5.64 2.74 1.97
C LEU A 20 -5.40 3.83 0.92
N ASN A 21 -6.42 4.21 0.15
CA ASN A 21 -6.35 5.39 -0.71
C ASN A 21 -6.21 6.67 0.12
N SER A 22 -6.91 6.77 1.26
CA SER A 22 -6.74 7.88 2.20
C SER A 22 -5.31 7.94 2.76
N LEU A 23 -4.76 6.79 3.19
CA LEU A 23 -3.36 6.69 3.63
C LEU A 23 -2.37 7.08 2.54
N SER A 24 -2.61 6.64 1.30
CA SER A 24 -1.75 6.98 0.17
C SER A 24 -1.72 8.49 -0.04
N ASN A 25 -2.88 9.14 -0.05
CA ASN A 25 -2.97 10.60 -0.17
C ASN A 25 -2.30 11.33 1.00
N LEU A 26 -2.48 10.84 2.23
CA LEU A 26 -1.86 11.42 3.42
C LEU A 26 -0.34 11.31 3.36
N SER A 27 0.20 10.13 3.04
CA SER A 27 1.65 9.91 2.92
C SER A 27 2.31 10.83 1.89
N LEU A 28 1.64 11.09 0.76
CA LEU A 28 2.12 12.04 -0.25
C LEU A 28 2.10 13.48 0.25
N LYS A 29 1.06 13.89 1.00
CA LYS A 29 0.97 15.23 1.58
C LYS A 29 2.03 15.47 2.65
N THR A 30 2.35 14.45 3.43
CA THR A 30 3.28 14.54 4.56
C THR A 30 4.73 14.23 4.17
N SER A 31 4.98 13.95 2.89
CA SER A 31 6.30 13.52 2.39
C SER A 31 6.86 12.30 3.13
N ALA A 32 5.99 11.42 3.63
CA ALA A 32 6.41 10.14 4.20
C ALA A 32 7.04 9.26 3.11
N SER A 33 8.05 8.48 3.47
CA SER A 33 8.70 7.58 2.50
C SER A 33 7.74 6.51 1.98
N GLU A 34 8.09 5.88 0.86
CA GLU A 34 7.32 4.75 0.34
C GLU A 34 7.33 3.61 1.36
N GLU A 35 8.47 3.38 1.99
CA GLU A 35 8.68 2.38 3.03
C GLU A 35 7.78 2.63 4.25
N SER A 36 7.61 3.88 4.66
CA SER A 36 6.65 4.29 5.70
C SER A 36 5.20 4.04 5.30
N PHE A 37 4.82 4.32 4.06
CA PHE A 37 3.47 4.02 3.54
C PHE A 37 3.21 2.51 3.51
N LEU A 38 4.15 1.72 3.02
CA LEU A 38 4.04 0.25 2.95
C LEU A 38 3.93 -0.35 4.35
N LEU A 39 4.76 0.10 5.29
CA LEU A 39 4.68 -0.31 6.69
C LEU A 39 3.32 0.05 7.28
N ALA A 40 2.83 1.28 7.07
CA ALA A 40 1.53 1.72 7.57
C ALA A 40 0.37 0.84 7.07
N CYS A 41 0.36 0.53 5.77
CA CYS A 41 -0.64 -0.37 5.20
C CYS A 41 -0.61 -1.76 5.83
N ARG A 42 0.60 -2.26 6.12
CA ARG A 42 0.76 -3.56 6.79
C ARG A 42 0.30 -3.49 8.25
N LEU A 43 0.76 -2.52 9.03
CA LEU A 43 0.35 -2.35 10.42
C LEU A 43 -1.17 -2.25 10.51
N TYR A 44 -1.79 -1.43 9.65
CA TYR A 44 -3.24 -1.32 9.59
C TYR A 44 -3.88 -2.70 9.35
N ASP A 45 -3.45 -3.45 8.34
CA ASP A 45 -4.07 -4.74 8.04
C ASP A 45 -3.85 -5.81 9.12
N GLU A 46 -2.70 -5.81 9.79
CA GLU A 46 -2.38 -6.72 10.89
C GLU A 46 -3.24 -6.47 12.13
N LEU A 47 -3.77 -5.26 12.31
CA LEU A 47 -4.75 -4.99 13.38
C LEU A 47 -6.07 -5.74 13.16
N ASN A 48 -6.40 -6.20 11.95
CA ASN A 48 -7.54 -7.12 11.76
C ASN A 48 -7.28 -8.53 12.32
N VAL A 49 -6.01 -8.87 12.59
CA VAL A 49 -5.60 -10.18 13.10
C VAL A 49 -5.31 -10.11 14.59
N PHE A 50 -4.53 -9.10 15.02
CA PHE A 50 -4.04 -8.96 16.39
C PHE A 50 -4.80 -7.93 17.23
N GLY A 51 -5.62 -7.09 16.61
CA GLY A 51 -6.22 -5.90 17.24
C GLY A 51 -7.70 -5.70 16.92
N ASN A 52 -8.49 -6.78 16.81
CA ASN A 52 -9.91 -6.72 16.43
C ASN A 52 -10.78 -5.84 17.35
N GLU A 53 -10.30 -5.50 18.54
CA GLU A 53 -10.97 -4.58 19.48
C GLU A 53 -10.64 -3.09 19.22
N ILE A 54 -9.62 -2.80 18.41
CA ILE A 54 -9.15 -1.44 18.09
C ILE A 54 -9.91 -0.88 16.88
N LYS A 55 -10.24 -1.75 15.92
CA LYS A 55 -10.99 -1.40 14.70
C LYS A 55 -12.48 -1.56 14.91
N SER A 56 -13.26 -0.59 14.46
CA SER A 56 -14.72 -0.69 14.45
C SER A 56 -15.24 -1.44 13.23
N GLY A 57 -14.42 -1.63 12.18
CA GLY A 57 -14.79 -2.29 10.92
C GLY A 57 -15.63 -1.41 9.99
N CYS A 58 -15.88 -0.16 10.39
CA CYS A 58 -16.52 0.90 9.60
C CYS A 58 -16.36 2.27 10.29
N GLY A 59 -16.39 3.35 9.51
CA GLY A 59 -16.46 4.73 10.00
C GLY A 59 -15.12 5.44 10.26
N ILE A 60 -15.20 6.56 10.97
CA ILE A 60 -14.10 7.51 11.19
C ILE A 60 -12.97 6.91 12.03
N ARG A 61 -13.30 6.03 12.97
CA ARG A 61 -12.31 5.42 13.88
C ARG A 61 -11.22 4.67 13.13
N ASP A 62 -11.58 3.89 12.11
CA ASP A 62 -10.59 3.14 11.33
C ASP A 62 -9.70 4.05 10.47
N LEU A 63 -10.19 5.23 10.05
CA LEU A 63 -9.36 6.26 9.40
C LEU A 63 -8.33 6.85 10.38
N GLN A 64 -8.74 7.12 11.62
CA GLN A 64 -7.83 7.61 12.68
C GLN A 64 -6.75 6.58 13.02
N ILE A 65 -7.13 5.30 13.12
CA ILE A 65 -6.18 4.20 13.34
C ILE A 65 -5.22 4.06 12.15
N ALA A 66 -5.71 4.18 10.91
CA ALA A 66 -4.88 4.15 9.72
C ALA A 66 -3.85 5.29 9.75
N GLU A 67 -4.27 6.50 10.07
CA GLU A 67 -3.39 7.66 10.25
C GLU A 67 -2.34 7.41 11.33
N ALA A 68 -2.73 6.92 12.51
CA ALA A 68 -1.80 6.56 13.56
C ALA A 68 -0.77 5.51 13.09
N CYS A 69 -1.17 4.54 12.26
CA CYS A 69 -0.24 3.60 11.63
C CYS A 69 0.79 4.31 10.74
N LEU A 70 0.38 5.33 9.96
CA LEU A 70 1.29 6.09 9.11
C LEU A 70 2.26 6.94 9.93
N ILE A 71 1.77 7.64 10.94
CA ILE A 71 2.59 8.48 11.81
C ILE A 71 3.61 7.63 12.55
N LEU A 72 3.18 6.50 13.11
CA LEU A 72 4.05 5.54 13.77
C LEU A 72 5.12 4.97 12.82
N SER A 73 4.72 4.63 11.59
CA SER A 73 5.65 4.11 10.57
C SER A 73 6.70 5.14 10.18
N ALA A 74 6.28 6.39 9.99
CA ALA A 74 7.19 7.48 9.63
C ALA A 74 8.14 7.84 10.77
N LYS A 75 7.66 7.92 12.02
CA LYS A 75 8.52 8.06 13.20
C LYS A 75 9.57 6.96 13.28
N PHE A 76 9.19 5.74 12.91
CA PHE A 76 10.06 4.58 13.00
C PHE A 76 11.12 4.52 11.88
N LEU A 77 10.74 4.83 10.63
CA LEU A 77 11.63 4.66 9.46
C LEU A 77 12.29 5.96 9.00
N ASP A 78 11.57 7.07 9.02
CA ASP A 78 12.01 8.36 8.49
C ASP A 78 12.64 9.25 9.59
N GLY A 79 12.50 8.84 10.85
CA GLY A 79 12.92 9.59 12.04
C GLY A 79 11.85 10.57 12.53
N ASP A 80 12.23 11.48 13.43
CA ASP A 80 11.32 12.54 13.87
C ASP A 80 11.03 13.48 12.69
N LEU A 81 9.89 13.24 12.03
CA LEU A 81 9.23 14.27 11.24
C LEU A 81 8.97 15.44 12.19
N SER A 82 9.72 16.53 12.03
CA SER A 82 9.35 17.81 12.64
C SER A 82 7.90 18.11 12.27
N PRO A 83 7.12 18.54 13.26
CA PRO A 83 5.85 17.93 13.60
C PRO A 83 4.95 17.87 12.36
N PHE A 84 4.31 16.72 12.12
CA PHE A 84 2.94 16.73 11.62
C PHE A 84 2.29 17.93 12.27
N PRO A 85 1.97 19.01 11.53
CA PRO A 85 1.82 20.34 12.10
C PRO A 85 1.01 20.20 13.38
N GLU A 86 1.54 20.69 14.51
CA GLU A 86 0.98 20.50 15.86
C GLU A 86 -0.50 20.95 15.97
N SER A 87 -1.05 21.50 14.90
CA SER A 87 -2.46 21.74 14.64
C SER A 87 -3.03 20.73 13.64
N GLU A 88 -3.83 19.78 14.15
CA GLU A 88 -4.92 19.11 13.44
C GLU A 88 -4.49 18.37 12.16
N SER A 89 -4.32 17.05 12.27
CA SER A 89 -4.19 16.21 11.10
C SER A 89 -5.56 16.14 10.38
N TYR A 90 -5.69 16.91 9.30
CA TYR A 90 -6.93 16.99 8.53
C TYR A 90 -7.01 15.82 7.54
N ILE A 91 -7.77 14.79 7.90
CA ILE A 91 -8.24 13.83 6.90
C ILE A 91 -9.49 14.43 6.24
N HIS A 92 -9.30 14.96 5.02
CA HIS A 92 -10.43 15.14 4.11
C HIS A 92 -10.88 13.76 3.64
N CYS A 93 -11.96 13.24 4.23
CA CYS A 93 -12.64 12.10 3.67
C CYS A 93 -13.60 12.60 2.57
N GLU A 94 -13.25 12.37 1.30
CA GLU A 94 -14.14 12.70 0.17
C GLU A 94 -15.47 11.95 0.22
N CYS A 95 -15.58 10.89 1.04
CA CYS A 95 -16.76 10.05 1.10
C CYS A 95 -17.97 10.71 1.79
N GLU A 96 -17.77 11.81 2.53
CA GLU A 96 -18.87 12.49 3.23
C GLU A 96 -18.79 14.03 3.20
N GLY A 97 -17.78 14.63 2.57
CA GLY A 97 -17.61 16.10 2.53
C GLY A 97 -17.36 16.75 3.90
N SER A 98 -17.24 15.94 4.94
CA SER A 98 -16.97 16.33 6.33
C SER A 98 -15.47 16.33 6.61
N ILE A 99 -14.99 17.43 7.19
CA ILE A 99 -13.62 17.59 7.70
C ILE A 99 -13.62 17.07 9.13
N TRP A 100 -12.75 16.09 9.40
CA TRP A 100 -12.52 15.59 10.76
C TRP A 100 -11.07 15.84 11.14
N SER A 101 -10.84 16.24 12.38
CA SER A 101 -9.50 16.40 12.95
C SER A 101 -9.27 15.36 14.04
N THR A 102 -8.10 14.73 14.03
CA THR A 102 -7.62 13.90 15.14
C THR A 102 -6.84 14.81 16.08
N THR A 103 -7.17 14.78 17.38
CA THR A 103 -6.40 15.53 18.38
C THR A 103 -5.07 14.83 18.65
N SER A 104 -4.04 15.58 19.04
CA SER A 104 -2.73 15.02 19.38
C SER A 104 -2.80 14.01 20.53
N GLU A 105 -3.71 14.22 21.49
CA GLU A 105 -3.96 13.27 22.58
C GLU A 105 -4.55 11.94 22.06
N GLN A 106 -5.54 12.01 21.16
CA GLN A 106 -6.16 10.82 20.58
C GLN A 106 -5.15 10.05 19.71
N LEU A 107 -4.35 10.76 18.93
CA LEU A 107 -3.30 10.16 18.12
C LEU A 107 -2.26 9.43 18.97
N PHE A 108 -1.81 10.03 20.08
CA PHE A 108 -0.88 9.38 21.01
C PHE A 108 -1.47 8.12 21.63
N LEU A 109 -2.75 8.16 22.03
CA LEU A 109 -3.46 6.97 22.52
C LEU A 109 -3.53 5.88 21.46
N ASP A 110 -3.79 6.24 20.21
CA ASP A 110 -3.90 5.29 19.10
C ASP A 110 -2.55 4.64 18.77
N GLU A 111 -1.47 5.42 18.73
CA GLU A 111 -0.10 4.90 18.60
C GLU A 111 0.21 3.88 19.71
N TYR A 112 -0.14 4.20 20.96
CA TYR A 112 0.08 3.31 22.10
C TYR A 112 -0.73 2.01 21.99
N LEU A 113 -2.00 2.09 21.57
CA LEU A 113 -2.86 0.92 21.37
C LEU A 113 -2.31 0.00 20.27
N ILE A 114 -1.86 0.59 19.15
CA ILE A 114 -1.25 -0.15 18.03
C ILE A 114 0.01 -0.86 18.49
N LEU A 115 0.93 -0.15 19.16
CA LEU A 115 2.17 -0.73 19.67
C LEU A 115 1.91 -1.89 20.64
N ASN A 116 0.94 -1.74 21.54
CA ASN A 116 0.55 -2.82 22.45
C ASN A 116 -0.01 -4.03 21.72
N ALA A 117 -0.92 -3.84 20.75
CA ALA A 117 -1.48 -4.92 19.96
C ALA A 117 -0.40 -5.68 19.16
N LEU A 118 0.66 -4.98 18.77
CA LEU A 118 1.78 -5.52 18.00
C LEU A 118 2.99 -5.91 18.86
N HIS A 119 2.81 -5.97 20.19
CA HIS A 119 3.86 -6.31 21.16
C HIS A 119 5.15 -5.50 21.01
N TRP A 120 5.04 -4.24 20.61
CA TRP A 120 6.15 -3.30 20.44
C TRP A 120 7.22 -3.76 19.43
N ASN A 121 6.89 -4.71 18.56
CA ASN A 121 7.82 -5.28 17.60
C ASN A 121 7.48 -4.84 16.17
N LEU A 122 7.81 -3.59 15.80
CA LEU A 122 7.58 -3.09 14.45
C LEU A 122 8.50 -3.73 13.40
N ASN A 123 9.69 -4.20 13.81
CA ASN A 123 10.68 -4.81 12.92
C ASN A 123 10.14 -6.02 12.16
N GLN A 124 9.24 -6.80 12.75
CA GLN A 124 8.67 -7.99 12.08
C GLN A 124 7.75 -7.62 10.90
N PHE A 125 7.33 -6.37 10.82
CA PHE A 125 6.43 -5.86 9.78
C PHE A 125 7.16 -5.06 8.69
N CYS A 126 8.43 -4.72 8.87
CA CYS A 126 9.23 -4.08 7.82
C CYS A 126 9.26 -4.95 6.56
N MET A 127 9.13 -4.31 5.40
CA MET A 127 9.20 -4.97 4.11
C MET A 127 10.58 -4.73 3.48
N PRO A 128 11.17 -5.73 2.81
CA PRO A 128 12.38 -5.52 2.03
C PRO A 128 12.11 -4.63 0.81
N ASP A 129 13.06 -3.78 0.43
CA ASP A 129 13.00 -2.98 -0.81
C ASP A 129 13.29 -3.86 -2.03
N ILE A 130 12.31 -4.69 -2.40
CA ILE A 130 12.41 -5.62 -3.53
C ILE A 130 12.58 -4.86 -4.85
N ILE A 131 11.95 -3.70 -5.01
CA ILE A 131 12.06 -2.89 -6.24
C ILE A 131 13.48 -2.35 -6.39
N GLY A 132 14.08 -1.81 -5.32
CA GLY A 132 15.47 -1.35 -5.35
C GLY A 132 16.44 -2.50 -5.65
N GLU A 133 16.20 -3.67 -5.08
CA GLU A 133 16.98 -4.87 -5.36
C GLU A 133 16.86 -5.33 -6.83
N LEU A 134 15.64 -5.34 -7.38
CA LEU A 134 15.36 -5.67 -8.78
C LEU A 134 16.02 -4.67 -9.74
N ALA A 135 15.95 -3.37 -9.43
CA ALA A 135 16.62 -2.33 -10.20
C ALA A 135 18.13 -2.57 -10.25
N ASN A 136 18.76 -2.76 -9.09
CA ASN A 136 20.19 -3.03 -8.99
C ASN A 136 20.58 -4.31 -9.75
N LYS A 137 19.79 -5.38 -9.64
CA LYS A 137 20.06 -6.66 -10.32
C LYS A 137 19.95 -6.57 -11.84
N THR A 138 19.09 -5.67 -12.35
CA THR A 138 18.87 -5.45 -13.79
C THR A 138 19.76 -4.36 -14.40
N GLY A 139 20.70 -3.80 -13.61
CA GLY A 139 21.60 -2.74 -14.02
C GLY A 139 20.91 -1.38 -14.18
N LEU A 140 19.79 -1.18 -13.49
CA LEU A 140 19.02 0.06 -13.45
C LEU A 140 19.21 0.76 -12.10
N SER A 141 18.98 2.08 -12.08
CA SER A 141 19.04 2.85 -10.82
C SER A 141 17.80 2.57 -9.96
N ALA A 142 18.00 2.26 -8.68
CA ALA A 142 16.94 2.12 -7.68
C ALA A 142 16.14 3.42 -7.46
N ASP A 143 16.76 4.57 -7.72
CA ASP A 143 16.10 5.89 -7.70
C ASP A 143 15.71 6.37 -9.08
N GLY A 144 15.95 5.55 -10.11
CA GLY A 144 15.67 5.85 -11.50
C GLY A 144 14.17 5.91 -11.77
N TYR A 145 13.83 6.52 -12.91
CA TYR A 145 12.44 6.69 -13.33
C TYR A 145 11.64 5.38 -13.36
N LEU A 146 12.25 4.27 -13.82
CA LEU A 146 11.59 2.95 -13.85
C LEU A 146 11.27 2.41 -12.46
N ALA A 147 12.19 2.55 -11.51
CA ALA A 147 11.97 2.10 -10.13
C ALA A 147 10.92 2.97 -9.43
N ARG A 148 10.91 4.29 -9.67
CA ARG A 148 9.86 5.19 -9.18
C ARG A 148 8.48 4.85 -9.77
N PHE A 149 8.42 4.56 -11.07
CA PHE A 149 7.18 4.13 -11.72
C PHE A 149 6.70 2.80 -11.14
N ALA A 150 7.60 1.85 -10.90
CA ALA A 150 7.28 0.58 -10.24
C ALA A 150 6.74 0.79 -8.82
N LYS A 151 7.36 1.64 -7.99
CA LYS A 151 6.87 1.98 -6.63
C LYS A 151 5.47 2.61 -6.69
N ASN A 152 5.23 3.53 -7.62
CA ASN A 152 3.89 4.09 -7.83
C ASN A 152 2.84 3.05 -8.26
N LEU A 153 3.24 2.10 -9.10
CA LEU A 153 2.36 1.02 -9.56
C LEU A 153 2.07 0.02 -8.43
N GLU A 154 3.07 -0.32 -7.62
CA GLU A 154 2.92 -1.13 -6.40
C GLU A 154 1.96 -0.45 -5.41
N ARG A 155 2.16 0.84 -5.14
CA ARG A 155 1.26 1.65 -4.30
C ARG A 155 -0.18 1.57 -4.78
N ARG A 156 -0.41 1.78 -6.09
CA ARG A 156 -1.75 1.62 -6.69
C ARG A 156 -2.30 0.20 -6.56
N ALA A 157 -1.44 -0.79 -6.65
CA ALA A 157 -1.82 -2.19 -6.53
C ALA A 157 -2.28 -2.55 -5.11
N ILE A 158 -1.60 -2.00 -4.09
CA ILE A 158 -1.89 -2.23 -2.67
C ILE A 158 -3.26 -1.66 -2.27
N THR A 159 -3.64 -0.53 -2.86
CA THR A 159 -4.92 0.13 -2.56
C THR A 159 -6.09 -0.47 -3.33
N ASP A 160 -5.87 -1.15 -4.46
CA ASP A 160 -6.96 -1.69 -5.30
C ASP A 160 -7.65 -2.91 -4.66
N ALA A 161 -8.97 -2.82 -4.47
CA ALA A 161 -9.76 -3.89 -3.84
C ALA A 161 -9.75 -5.20 -4.64
N ARG A 162 -9.53 -5.18 -5.95
CA ARG A 162 -9.50 -6.38 -6.81
C ARG A 162 -8.26 -7.23 -6.56
N LEU A 163 -7.18 -6.61 -6.13
CA LEU A 163 -5.91 -7.27 -5.86
C LEU A 163 -5.82 -7.79 -4.43
N PHE A 164 -6.72 -7.36 -3.53
CA PHE A 164 -6.75 -7.80 -2.15
C PHE A 164 -6.81 -9.33 -1.96
N PRO A 165 -7.63 -10.11 -2.70
CA PRO A 165 -7.66 -11.57 -2.55
C PRO A 165 -6.42 -12.29 -3.11
N LEU A 166 -5.70 -11.65 -4.05
CA LEU A 166 -4.53 -12.21 -4.73
C LEU A 166 -3.23 -11.87 -3.99
N ALA A 167 -3.21 -10.72 -3.34
CA ALA A 167 -2.16 -10.28 -2.42
C ALA A 167 -2.58 -10.63 -0.99
N ASP A 168 -2.61 -11.92 -0.67
CA ASP A 168 -2.83 -12.40 0.70
C ASP A 168 -1.91 -11.66 1.68
N GLN A 169 -2.37 -11.46 2.93
CA GLN A 169 -1.67 -10.67 3.96
C GLN A 169 -0.21 -11.11 4.15
N SER A 170 0.08 -12.39 3.90
CA SER A 170 1.40 -12.99 4.03
C SER A 170 2.35 -12.77 2.85
N ASN A 171 1.86 -12.35 1.67
CA ASN A 171 2.67 -12.40 0.44
C ASN A 171 2.58 -11.14 -0.43
N ARG A 172 2.16 -10.00 0.15
CA ARG A 172 1.97 -8.73 -0.57
C ARG A 172 3.20 -8.19 -1.28
N TRP A 173 4.38 -8.64 -0.86
CA TRP A 173 5.65 -8.34 -1.50
C TRP A 173 5.73 -8.86 -2.94
N ILE A 174 4.79 -9.74 -3.35
CA ILE A 174 4.64 -10.17 -4.73
C ILE A 174 4.23 -9.05 -5.69
N LEU A 175 3.63 -7.97 -5.17
CA LEU A 175 3.24 -6.81 -5.96
C LEU A 175 4.47 -6.02 -6.44
N ALA A 176 5.55 -5.95 -5.67
CA ALA A 176 6.80 -5.28 -6.07
C ALA A 176 7.41 -5.88 -7.36
N PRO A 177 7.67 -7.21 -7.46
CA PRO A 177 8.14 -7.84 -8.69
C PRO A 177 7.18 -7.69 -9.86
N ALA A 178 5.87 -7.82 -9.62
CA ALA A 178 4.87 -7.64 -10.67
C ALA A 178 4.90 -6.21 -11.22
N ALA A 179 4.90 -5.21 -10.33
CA ALA A 179 4.98 -3.80 -10.69
C ALA A 179 6.27 -3.46 -11.42
N PHE A 180 7.41 -3.99 -10.97
CA PHE A 180 8.69 -3.76 -11.63
C PHE A 180 8.74 -4.38 -13.03
N ASN A 181 8.26 -5.62 -13.21
CA ASN A 181 8.20 -6.25 -14.53
C ASN A 181 7.22 -5.55 -15.47
N THR A 182 6.06 -5.10 -14.98
CA THR A 182 5.17 -4.22 -15.75
C THR A 182 5.90 -2.95 -16.17
N SER A 183 6.65 -2.32 -15.27
CA SER A 183 7.44 -1.12 -15.58
C SER A 183 8.49 -1.37 -16.67
N LEU A 184 9.20 -2.49 -16.60
CA LEU A 184 10.14 -2.88 -17.65
C LEU A 184 9.43 -3.09 -18.99
N HIS A 185 8.26 -3.72 -18.98
CA HIS A 185 7.47 -3.99 -20.18
C HIS A 185 6.98 -2.70 -20.84
N GLU A 186 6.30 -1.83 -20.09
CA GLU A 186 5.67 -0.61 -20.63
C GLU A 186 6.68 0.37 -21.24
N TYR A 187 7.89 0.44 -20.68
CA TYR A 187 8.93 1.34 -21.19
C TYR A 187 9.91 0.65 -22.17
N GLY A 188 9.66 -0.60 -22.57
CA GLY A 188 10.48 -1.31 -23.55
C GLY A 188 11.87 -1.73 -23.03
N PHE A 189 12.03 -1.84 -21.71
CA PHE A 189 13.27 -2.30 -21.07
C PHE A 189 13.28 -3.80 -20.79
N LEU A 190 12.15 -4.49 -20.95
CA LEU A 190 12.06 -5.93 -20.72
C LEU A 190 12.79 -6.71 -21.81
N THR A 191 13.90 -7.34 -21.44
CA THR A 191 14.67 -8.26 -22.28
C THR A 191 14.71 -9.64 -21.65
N PRO A 192 15.00 -10.73 -22.39
CA PRO A 192 15.13 -12.07 -21.81
C PRO A 192 16.15 -12.12 -20.66
N VAL A 193 17.25 -11.36 -20.77
CA VAL A 193 18.29 -11.28 -19.73
C VAL A 193 17.75 -10.60 -18.48
N ARG A 194 17.04 -9.47 -18.61
CA ARG A 194 16.46 -8.77 -17.46
C ARG A 194 15.31 -9.55 -16.83
N GLN A 195 14.50 -10.22 -17.64
CA GLN A 195 13.49 -11.14 -17.13
C GLN A 195 14.17 -12.17 -16.23
N GLN A 196 15.19 -12.89 -16.73
CA GLN A 196 15.93 -13.89 -15.94
C GLN A 196 16.56 -13.30 -14.66
N GLN A 197 17.06 -12.07 -14.72
CA GLN A 197 17.59 -11.36 -13.54
C GLN A 197 16.50 -11.09 -12.50
N CYS A 198 15.31 -10.64 -12.92
CA CYS A 198 14.15 -10.51 -12.05
C CYS A 198 13.77 -11.87 -11.43
N GLU A 199 13.85 -12.96 -12.21
CA GLU A 199 13.49 -14.29 -11.71
C GLU A 199 14.44 -14.80 -10.61
N GLN A 200 15.71 -14.40 -10.67
CA GLN A 200 16.68 -14.70 -9.60
C GLN A 200 16.38 -13.92 -8.31
N VAL A 201 15.75 -12.75 -8.40
CA VAL A 201 15.35 -12.00 -7.20
C VAL A 201 14.12 -12.62 -6.58
N TRP A 202 13.04 -12.81 -7.35
CA TRP A 202 11.79 -13.32 -6.80
C TRP A 202 11.90 -14.73 -6.23
N SER A 203 12.84 -15.55 -6.71
CA SER A 203 13.03 -16.94 -6.27
C SER A 203 13.68 -17.02 -4.89
N ARG A 204 14.48 -16.02 -4.53
CA ARG A 204 15.04 -15.89 -3.17
C ARG A 204 13.97 -15.61 -2.12
N TYR A 205 12.88 -14.97 -2.53
CA TYR A 205 11.72 -14.70 -1.67
C TYR A 205 10.64 -15.80 -1.76
N GLY A 206 10.90 -16.88 -2.52
CA GLY A 206 9.95 -17.99 -2.65
C GLY A 206 8.64 -17.62 -3.36
N LEU A 207 8.66 -16.58 -4.21
CA LEU A 207 7.46 -16.07 -4.88
C LEU A 207 7.12 -16.91 -6.12
N ASP A 208 5.83 -17.19 -6.32
CA ASP A 208 5.32 -17.97 -7.45
C ASP A 208 5.41 -17.16 -8.76
N PRO A 209 6.21 -17.60 -9.75
CA PRO A 209 6.30 -16.94 -11.04
C PRO A 209 4.96 -16.83 -11.79
N LEU A 210 4.05 -17.79 -11.59
CA LEU A 210 2.74 -17.77 -12.24
C LEU A 210 1.90 -16.62 -11.70
N LEU A 211 1.82 -16.51 -10.37
CA LEU A 211 1.08 -15.43 -9.71
C LEU A 211 1.65 -14.05 -10.05
N ILE A 212 2.97 -13.91 -10.18
CA ILE A 212 3.58 -12.64 -10.61
C ILE A 212 3.15 -12.27 -12.03
N ARG A 213 3.05 -13.24 -12.95
CA ARG A 213 2.57 -13.00 -14.32
C ARG A 213 1.09 -12.63 -14.34
N GLU A 214 0.26 -13.29 -13.53
CA GLU A 214 -1.16 -12.94 -13.40
C GLU A 214 -1.33 -11.51 -12.90
N LEU A 215 -0.58 -11.14 -11.85
CA LEU A 215 -0.56 -9.78 -11.32
C LEU A 215 -0.05 -8.77 -12.36
N GLN A 216 0.99 -9.11 -13.12
CA GLN A 216 1.51 -8.27 -14.20
C GLN A 216 0.41 -7.94 -15.22
N ILE A 217 -0.39 -8.93 -15.63
CA ILE A 217 -1.52 -8.73 -16.56
C ILE A 217 -2.55 -7.78 -15.96
N ILE A 218 -2.92 -7.97 -14.69
CA ILE A 218 -3.89 -7.11 -14.01
C ILE A 218 -3.35 -5.66 -13.91
N LEU A 219 -2.10 -5.48 -13.51
CA LEU A 219 -1.46 -4.17 -13.41
C LEU A 219 -1.38 -3.47 -14.76
N THR A 220 -1.05 -4.19 -15.83
CA THR A 220 -1.08 -3.66 -17.19
C THR A 220 -2.50 -3.21 -17.56
N GLN A 221 -3.53 -4.01 -17.29
CA GLN A 221 -4.93 -3.61 -17.52
C GLN A 221 -5.33 -2.37 -16.70
N MET A 222 -4.86 -2.24 -15.46
CA MET A 222 -5.10 -1.08 -14.60
C MET A 222 -4.49 0.22 -15.13
N LEU A 223 -3.38 0.13 -15.87
CA LEU A 223 -2.81 1.29 -16.55
C LEU A 223 -3.75 1.76 -17.66
N TYR A 224 -4.21 0.85 -18.52
CA TYR A 224 -5.04 1.18 -19.68
C TYR A 224 -6.52 1.50 -19.36
N GLN A 225 -7.07 0.97 -18.26
CA GLN A 225 -8.45 1.28 -17.83
C GLN A 225 -8.63 2.73 -17.37
N LYS A 226 -7.61 3.30 -16.69
CA LYS A 226 -7.68 4.69 -16.23
C LYS A 226 -7.61 5.69 -17.39
N ASP A 227 -6.89 5.33 -18.45
CA ASP A 227 -6.87 6.13 -19.69
C ASP A 227 -8.22 6.11 -20.40
N THR A 228 -8.99 5.02 -20.29
CA THR A 228 -10.33 4.94 -20.88
C THR A 228 -11.37 5.75 -20.11
N GLU A 229 -11.33 5.73 -18.77
CA GLU A 229 -12.21 6.58 -17.94
C GLU A 229 -11.91 8.07 -18.13
N HIS A 230 -10.63 8.45 -18.22
CA HIS A 230 -10.24 9.84 -18.47
C HIS A 230 -10.65 10.30 -19.87
N PHE A 231 -10.50 9.45 -20.89
CA PHE A 231 -10.99 9.71 -22.24
C PHE A 231 -12.51 9.90 -22.26
N LEU A 232 -13.28 9.02 -21.59
CA LEU A 232 -14.74 9.12 -21.56
C LEU A 232 -15.25 10.38 -20.83
N THR A 233 -14.56 10.85 -19.78
CA THR A 233 -14.92 12.10 -19.08
C THR A 233 -14.60 13.38 -19.87
N VAL A 234 -13.69 13.33 -20.84
CA VAL A 234 -13.37 14.48 -21.71
C VAL A 234 -14.33 14.58 -22.90
N PHE A 235 -15.00 13.48 -23.25
CA PHE A 235 -15.91 13.38 -24.39
C PHE A 235 -17.40 13.21 -24.01
N SER A 236 -17.74 13.33 -22.72
CA SER A 236 -19.12 13.40 -22.19
C SER A 236 -19.42 14.79 -21.66
#